data_AF-P81993-F1
#
_entry.id   AF-P81993-F1
#
_cell.length_a   1.000
_cell.length_b   1.000
_cell.length_c   1.000
_cell.angle_alpha   90.00
_cell.angle_beta   90.00
_cell.angle_gamma   90.00
#
_symmetry.space_group_name_H-M   'P 1'
#
loop_
_entity.id
_entity.type
_entity.pdbx_description
1 polymer ?
#
loop_
_entity_poly.entity_id
_entity_poly.type
_entity_poly.pdbx_seq_one_letter_code
_entity_poly.pdbx_strand_id
1 'polypeptide(L)' 'ESSNKRENQKQIVDKHNALRRSVRPTARNMLQMEWNSNAAQNAKRFADRCTFAHSPPHLRTVGIFSC' A
#
# COMPACT_ATOMS: atom_id res chain seq x y z
N GLU A 1 -7.24 -5.84 14.16
CA GLU A 1 -7.44 -4.38 13.95
C GLU A 1 -7.81 -4.10 12.49
N SER A 2 -8.58 -3.05 12.19
CA SER A 2 -9.05 -2.73 10.82
C SER A 2 -8.19 -1.63 10.18
N SER A 3 -7.70 -1.85 8.96
CA SER A 3 -6.95 -0.83 8.19
C SER A 3 -7.79 0.39 7.80
N ASN A 4 -9.11 0.37 8.05
CA ASN A 4 -9.98 1.52 7.83
C ASN A 4 -9.86 2.60 8.93
N LYS A 5 -9.23 2.28 10.07
CA LYS A 5 -8.95 3.26 11.13
C LYS A 5 -7.81 4.18 10.70
N ARG A 6 -7.98 5.50 10.86
CA ARG A 6 -6.98 6.51 10.46
C ARG A 6 -5.64 6.28 11.16
N GLU A 7 -5.67 5.84 12.41
CA GLU A 7 -4.46 5.50 13.18
C GLU A 7 -3.68 4.37 12.52
N ASN A 8 -4.37 3.34 12.03
CA ASN A 8 -3.74 2.20 11.36
C ASN A 8 -3.17 2.58 9.99
N GLN A 9 -3.90 3.41 9.23
CA GLN A 9 -3.40 3.96 7.97
C GLN A 9 -2.12 4.76 8.19
N LYS A 10 -2.11 5.62 9.22
CA LYS A 10 -0.95 6.40 9.62
C LYS A 10 0.22 5.50 10.02
N GLN A 11 -0.01 4.50 10.88
CA GLN A 11 1.04 3.56 11.28
C GLN A 11 1.66 2.82 10.09
N ILE A 12 0.83 2.36 9.14
CA ILE A 12 1.30 1.68 7.92
C ILE A 12 2.17 2.63 7.10
N VAL A 13 1.67 3.82 6.76
CA VAL A 13 2.38 4.79 5.92
C VAL A 13 3.68 5.26 6.58
N ASP A 14 3.64 5.57 7.88
CA ASP A 14 4.80 6.02 8.63
C ASP A 14 5.88 4.95 8.70
N LYS A 15 5.50 3.68 8.94
CA LYS A 15 6.45 2.57 8.95
C LYS A 15 7.12 2.40 7.60
N HIS A 16 6.37 2.44 6.50
CA HIS A 16 6.93 2.36 5.15
C HIS A 16 7.90 3.51 4.88
N ASN A 17 7.49 4.74 5.20
CA ASN A 17 8.32 5.92 4.98
C ASN A 17 9.58 5.92 5.87
N ALA A 18 9.51 5.42 7.11
CA ALA A 18 10.68 5.26 7.97
C ALA A 18 11.70 4.29 7.34
N LEU A 19 11.25 3.14 6.83
CA LEU A 19 12.10 2.17 6.14
C LEU A 19 12.68 2.72 4.83
N ARG A 20 11.87 3.42 4.03
CA ARG A 20 12.30 4.08 2.78
C ARG A 20 13.36 5.15 3.03
N ARG A 21 13.31 5.86 4.16
CA ARG A 21 14.31 6.85 4.57
C ARG A 21 15.61 6.22 5.08
N SER A 22 15.55 5.01 5.65
CA SER A 22 16.72 4.35 6.24
C SER A 22 17.51 3.46 5.28
N VAL A 23 17.20 3.49 3.98
CA VAL A 23 17.86 2.63 2.97
C VAL A 23 19.37 2.91 2.88
N ARG A 24 20.14 1.85 2.63
CA ARG A 24 21.58 1.91 2.39
C ARG A 24 21.94 1.10 1.15
N PRO A 25 22.60 1.69 0.14
CA PRO A 25 23.04 3.09 0.06
C PRO A 25 21.85 4.08 -0.01
N THR A 26 22.12 5.36 0.22
CA THR A 26 21.07 6.39 0.20
C THR A 26 20.45 6.52 -1.19
N ALA A 27 19.13 6.70 -1.25
CA ALA A 27 18.41 6.87 -2.50
C ALA A 27 18.39 8.34 -2.94
N ARG A 28 18.54 8.60 -4.25
CA ARG A 28 18.51 9.96 -4.81
C ARG A 28 17.10 10.50 -5.08
N ASN A 29 16.11 9.62 -5.24
CA ASN A 29 14.77 9.95 -5.73
C ASN A 29 13.66 9.09 -5.08
N MET A 30 13.84 8.67 -3.83
CA MET A 30 12.85 7.85 -3.13
C MET A 30 11.62 8.69 -2.78
N LEU A 31 10.50 8.47 -3.49
CA LEU A 31 9.25 9.16 -3.24
C LEU A 31 8.69 8.88 -1.84
N GLN A 32 8.01 9.86 -1.25
CA GLN A 32 7.22 9.65 -0.04
C GLN A 32 5.93 8.91 -0.37
N MET A 33 5.60 7.88 0.42
CA MET A 33 4.33 7.18 0.30
C MET A 33 3.23 7.93 1.04
N GLU A 34 2.02 7.85 0.48
CA GLU A 34 0.79 8.34 1.07
C GLU A 34 -0.28 7.26 1.02
N TRP A 35 -1.31 7.39 1.85
CA TRP A 35 -2.43 6.48 1.84
C TRP A 35 -3.31 6.72 0.61
N ASN A 36 -3.65 5.67 -0.12
CA ASN A 36 -4.59 5.74 -1.24
C ASN A 36 -5.83 4.88 -0.97
N SER A 37 -7.00 5.52 -0.91
CA SER A 37 -8.28 4.86 -0.60
C SER A 37 -8.75 3.88 -1.67
N ASN A 38 -8.43 4.10 -2.95
CA ASN A 38 -8.76 3.18 -4.03
C ASN A 38 -7.88 1.91 -3.97
N ALA A 39 -6.60 2.07 -3.69
CA ALA A 39 -5.68 0.95 -3.46
C ALA A 39 -6.12 0.09 -2.26
N ALA A 40 -6.54 0.73 -1.16
CA ALA A 40 -7.05 0.05 0.02
C ALA A 40 -8.32 -0.76 -0.28
N GLN A 41 -9.23 -0.22 -1.11
CA GLN A 41 -10.44 -0.94 -1.55
C GLN A 41 -10.11 -2.15 -2.43
N ASN A 42 -9.15 -2.03 -3.35
CA ASN A 42 -8.66 -3.18 -4.13
C ASN A 42 -8.10 -4.28 -3.22
N ALA A 43 -7.25 -3.91 -2.26
CA ALA A 43 -6.67 -4.84 -1.30
C ALA A 43 -7.75 -5.53 -0.45
N LYS A 44 -8.74 -4.78 0.05
CA LYS A 44 -9.87 -5.35 0.81
C LYS A 44 -10.69 -6.33 -0.02
N ARG A 45 -11.07 -5.96 -1.26
CA ARG A 45 -11.83 -6.83 -2.17
C ARG A 45 -11.13 -8.15 -2.45
N PHE A 46 -9.81 -8.15 -2.53
CA PHE A 46 -9.04 -9.38 -2.73
C PHE A 46 -8.88 -10.18 -1.43
N ALA A 47 -8.53 -9.52 -0.32
CA ALA A 47 -8.39 -10.17 0.99
C ALA A 47 -9.68 -10.86 1.44
N ASP A 48 -10.85 -10.30 1.13
CA ASP A 48 -12.17 -10.86 1.45
C ASP A 48 -12.47 -12.19 0.74
N ARG A 49 -11.69 -12.55 -0.30
CA ARG A 49 -11.80 -13.86 -0.96
C ARG A 49 -11.13 -14.97 -0.18
N CYS A 50 -10.40 -14.64 0.91
CA CYS A 50 -9.65 -15.59 1.74
C CYS A 50 -8.71 -16.50 0.93
N THR A 51 -8.21 -16.01 -0.21
CA THR A 51 -7.31 -16.76 -1.08
C THR A 51 -5.88 -16.30 -0.84
N PHE A 52 -5.02 -17.19 -0.35
CA PHE A 52 -3.60 -16.90 -0.13
C PHE A 52 -2.80 -17.01 -1.43
N ALA A 53 -3.05 -16.08 -2.34
CA ALA A 53 -2.35 -15.95 -3.63
C ALA A 53 -2.22 -14.46 -3.99
N HIS A 54 -1.52 -14.13 -5.08
CA HIS A 54 -1.57 -12.78 -5.62
C HIS A 54 -2.86 -12.55 -6.42
N SER A 55 -3.43 -11.35 -6.32
CA SER A 55 -4.53 -10.94 -7.18
C SER A 55 -4.05 -10.77 -8.63
N PRO A 56 -4.85 -11.16 -9.63
CA PRO A 56 -4.57 -10.84 -11.03
C PRO A 56 -4.28 -9.34 -11.24
N PRO A 57 -3.35 -8.97 -12.15
CA PRO A 57 -2.95 -7.58 -12.38
C PRO A 57 -4.10 -6.60 -12.66
N HIS A 58 -5.12 -7.04 -13.42
CA HIS A 58 -6.29 -6.22 -13.74
C HIS A 58 -7.14 -5.79 -12.52
N LEU A 59 -6.97 -6.45 -11.36
CA LEU A 59 -7.61 -6.07 -10.10
C LEU A 59 -6.77 -5.09 -9.26
N ARG A 60 -5.58 -4.72 -9.72
CA ARG A 60 -4.62 -3.84 -9.01
C ARG A 60 -4.47 -2.50 -9.73
N THR A 61 -5.56 -1.95 -10.25
CA THR A 61 -5.59 -0.68 -10.97
C THR A 61 -6.14 0.45 -10.10
N VAL A 62 -5.49 1.61 -10.14
CA VAL A 62 -5.87 2.83 -9.41
C VAL A 62 -5.77 4.02 -10.36
N GLY A 63 -6.88 4.39 -11.00
CA GLY A 63 -6.87 5.43 -12.03
C GLY A 63 -5.94 5.06 -13.18
N ILE A 64 -4.95 5.91 -13.47
CA ILE A 64 -3.93 5.66 -14.51
C ILE A 64 -2.81 4.72 -14.05
N PHE A 65 -2.77 4.36 -12.76
CA PHE A 65 -1.72 3.51 -12.21
C PHE A 65 -2.13 2.04 -12.28
N SER A 66 -1.25 1.21 -12.83
CA SER A 66 -1.39 -0.26 -12.87
C SER A 66 -0.08 -0.92 -12.42
N CYS A 67 -0.19 -2.07 -11.76
CA CYS A 67 0.95 -2.91 -11.36
C CYS A 67 1.23 -4.03 -12.36
#